data_AF-A0A286UI83-F1
#
_entry.id   AF-A0A286UI83-F1
#
_cell.length_a   1.000
_cell.length_b   1.000
_cell.length_c   1.000
_cell.angle_alpha   90.00
_cell.angle_beta   90.00
_cell.angle_gamma   90.00
#
_symmetry.space_group_name_H-M   'P 1'
#
loop_
_entity.id
_entity.type
_entity.pdbx_description
1 polymer ?
#
loop_
_entity_poly.entity_id
_entity_poly.type
_entity_poly.pdbx_seq_one_letter_code
_entity_poly.pdbx_strand_id
1 'polypeptide(L)'
;MYTLCTTLESVKLASQVFSASEYVILDCEGRELGTRAGALSLVCLGDPEGRNVFIYDILSLPPEALQLLFSEVLDTVDSDSTKRKIKVVWDGRMDYSELFFGHNYSLDHTLDLQLIDVSTRALRGESDNSRLRRICRRDFPWPKVMKLQLEGVYVLNSMDSALREHCVVSAPPKSDVVKTMHRNGNSNFWMKRPLSPVLLNYAADDIRRIAALYRRFLGLGYLNQSRLSTFLERSNRYDTDCRLRGRPDQQDKFQFNPYLPLGSLEGPVSAESSSQCTKCFRSLAMSHFPYYATRKEVHDGRYIGAKNSRPGYSVCTIRNFMYHIFSDMSFQ
;
A
#
# COMPACT_ATOMS: atom_id res chain seq x y z
N MET A 1 8.12 -12.35 -20.33
CA MET A 1 8.29 -13.78 -19.99
C MET A 1 8.41 -13.90 -18.48
N TYR A 2 7.92 -14.98 -17.89
CA TYR A 2 8.07 -15.26 -16.46
C TYR A 2 8.60 -16.68 -16.26
N THR A 3 9.22 -16.93 -15.12
CA THR A 3 9.63 -18.25 -14.66
C THR A 3 8.75 -18.65 -13.49
N LEU A 4 8.01 -19.74 -13.61
CA LEU A 4 7.25 -20.31 -12.50
C LEU A 4 8.20 -21.15 -11.64
N CYS A 5 8.31 -20.80 -10.36
CA CYS A 5 9.14 -21.47 -9.39
C CYS A 5 8.30 -22.43 -8.54
N THR A 6 8.45 -23.73 -8.79
CA THR A 6 7.83 -24.81 -8.01
C THR A 6 8.87 -25.78 -7.43
N THR A 7 10.17 -25.53 -7.67
CA THR A 7 11.28 -26.43 -7.27
C THR A 7 12.41 -25.65 -6.61
N LEU A 8 13.24 -26.32 -5.82
CA LEU A 8 14.42 -25.72 -5.20
C LEU A 8 15.38 -25.12 -6.23
N GLU A 9 15.56 -25.80 -7.37
CA GLU A 9 16.44 -25.37 -8.47
C GLU A 9 15.96 -24.06 -9.08
N SER A 10 14.64 -23.90 -9.27
CA SER A 10 14.07 -22.66 -9.77
C SER A 10 14.25 -21.49 -8.81
N VAL A 11 14.19 -21.74 -7.49
CA VAL A 11 14.47 -20.71 -6.47
C VAL A 11 15.97 -20.36 -6.42
N LYS A 12 16.87 -21.34 -6.54
CA LYS A 12 18.32 -21.11 -6.64
C LYS A 12 18.68 -20.27 -7.85
N LEU A 13 18.08 -20.55 -9.01
CA LEU A 13 18.25 -19.73 -10.21
C LEU A 13 17.82 -18.28 -9.95
N ALA A 14 16.66 -18.08 -9.32
CA ALA A 14 16.19 -16.75 -9.00
C ALA A 14 17.09 -16.02 -7.99
N SER A 15 17.61 -16.73 -6.97
CA SER A 15 18.61 -16.19 -6.03
C SER A 15 19.84 -15.67 -6.76
N GLN A 16 20.38 -16.44 -7.72
CA GLN A 16 21.51 -16.01 -8.54
C GLN A 16 21.18 -14.74 -9.34
N VAL A 17 20.00 -14.68 -9.98
CA VAL A 17 19.57 -13.50 -10.74
C VAL A 17 19.44 -12.26 -9.86
N PHE A 18 18.88 -12.41 -8.66
CA PHE A 18 18.65 -11.29 -7.75
C PHE A 18 19.83 -10.96 -6.84
N SER A 19 20.89 -11.76 -6.83
CA SER A 19 22.06 -11.60 -5.93
C SER A 19 22.73 -10.22 -6.05
N ALA A 20 22.88 -9.72 -7.28
CA ALA A 20 23.50 -8.43 -7.56
C ALA A 20 22.50 -7.24 -7.56
N SER A 21 21.21 -7.51 -7.38
CA SER A 21 20.18 -6.48 -7.43
C SER A 21 20.01 -5.80 -6.07
N GLU A 22 20.18 -4.48 -6.01
CA GLU A 22 19.97 -3.69 -4.78
C GLU A 22 18.51 -3.67 -4.32
N TYR A 23 17.59 -3.91 -5.26
CA TYR A 23 16.16 -3.95 -5.00
C TYR A 23 15.48 -4.97 -5.90
N VAL A 24 14.31 -5.42 -5.46
CA VAL A 24 13.38 -6.26 -6.23
C VAL A 24 12.01 -5.61 -6.24
N ILE A 25 11.26 -5.83 -7.30
CA ILE A 25 9.84 -5.52 -7.37
C ILE A 25 9.08 -6.68 -6.75
N LEU A 26 8.13 -6.39 -5.86
CA LEU A 26 7.37 -7.40 -5.13
C LEU A 26 5.86 -7.14 -5.25
N ASP A 27 5.12 -8.24 -5.44
CA ASP A 27 3.67 -8.30 -5.33
C ASP A 27 3.27 -9.72 -4.93
N CYS A 28 2.20 -9.89 -4.15
CA CYS A 28 1.71 -11.20 -3.74
C CYS A 28 0.26 -11.44 -4.18
N GLU A 29 -0.08 -12.70 -4.38
CA GLU A 29 -1.45 -13.10 -4.74
C GLU A 29 -1.94 -14.18 -3.80
N GLY A 30 -3.24 -14.19 -3.53
CA GLY A 30 -3.82 -15.11 -2.57
C GLY A 30 -5.32 -15.00 -2.43
N ARG A 31 -5.89 -15.93 -1.67
CA ARG A 31 -7.28 -15.80 -1.23
C ARG A 31 -7.32 -14.78 -0.11
N GLU A 32 -8.17 -13.76 -0.24
CA GLU A 32 -8.44 -12.75 0.79
C GLU A 32 -7.15 -12.23 1.46
N LEU A 33 -6.13 -11.97 0.63
CA LEU A 33 -4.75 -11.70 1.03
C LEU A 33 -4.67 -10.66 2.16
N GLY A 34 -3.90 -10.97 3.20
CA GLY A 34 -3.65 -10.10 4.34
C GLY A 34 -4.80 -10.06 5.37
N THR A 35 -5.92 -10.73 5.13
CA THR A 35 -7.02 -10.81 6.11
C THR A 35 -6.85 -12.00 7.05
N ARG A 36 -7.68 -12.06 8.11
CA ARG A 36 -7.78 -13.22 9.01
C ARG A 36 -8.13 -14.54 8.32
N ALA A 37 -8.91 -14.50 7.24
CA ALA A 37 -9.25 -15.67 6.42
C ALA A 37 -8.29 -15.87 5.22
N GLY A 38 -7.31 -14.98 5.12
CA GLY A 38 -6.34 -14.89 4.04
C GLY A 38 -5.40 -16.07 3.96
N ALA A 39 -4.99 -16.40 2.75
CA ALA A 39 -3.96 -17.39 2.48
C ALA A 39 -3.11 -16.95 1.28
N LEU A 40 -1.79 -16.95 1.47
CA LEU A 40 -0.83 -16.71 0.40
C LEU A 40 -0.86 -17.85 -0.63
N SER A 41 -0.85 -17.48 -1.91
CA SER A 41 -0.77 -18.44 -3.01
C SER A 41 0.51 -18.24 -3.82
N LEU A 42 0.83 -16.99 -4.16
CA LEU A 42 2.00 -16.63 -4.94
C LEU A 42 2.77 -15.51 -4.25
N VAL A 43 4.09 -15.58 -4.33
CA VAL A 43 4.98 -14.42 -4.21
C VAL A 43 5.53 -14.16 -5.60
N CYS A 44 5.50 -12.93 -6.08
CA CYS A 44 6.00 -12.57 -7.39
C CYS A 44 7.14 -11.57 -7.23
N LEU A 45 8.27 -11.85 -7.88
CA LEU A 45 9.44 -10.98 -7.85
C LEU A 45 9.88 -10.60 -9.25
N GLY A 46 10.19 -9.32 -9.41
CA GLY A 46 10.76 -8.77 -10.63
C GLY A 46 12.14 -8.19 -10.38
N ASP A 47 12.98 -8.26 -11.42
CA ASP A 47 14.18 -7.45 -11.47
C ASP A 47 13.82 -5.96 -11.62
N PRO A 48 14.77 -5.04 -11.36
CA PRO A 48 14.62 -3.59 -11.58
C PRO A 48 13.87 -3.16 -12.85
N GLU A 49 14.07 -3.89 -13.95
CA GLU A 49 13.51 -3.57 -15.25
C GLU A 49 12.16 -4.27 -15.52
N GLY A 50 11.72 -5.17 -14.64
CA GLY A 50 10.56 -6.03 -14.86
C GLY A 50 10.71 -7.01 -16.04
N ARG A 51 11.94 -7.25 -16.49
CA ARG A 51 12.25 -8.16 -17.61
C ARG A 51 12.24 -9.60 -17.15
N ASN A 52 12.90 -9.86 -16.01
CA ASN A 52 12.95 -11.17 -15.39
C ASN A 52 11.94 -11.20 -14.24
N VAL A 53 10.88 -11.97 -14.42
CA VAL A 53 9.83 -12.14 -13.41
C VAL A 53 9.80 -13.58 -12.96
N PHE A 54 9.93 -13.81 -11.66
CA PHE A 54 9.83 -15.11 -11.02
C PHE A 54 8.54 -15.16 -10.19
N ILE A 55 7.73 -16.18 -10.44
CA ILE A 55 6.47 -16.41 -9.71
C ILE A 55 6.69 -17.64 -8.84
N TYR A 56 6.72 -17.46 -7.53
CA TYR A 56 6.89 -18.53 -6.55
C TYR A 56 5.53 -19.08 -6.19
N ASP A 57 5.26 -20.33 -6.59
CA ASP A 57 4.05 -21.04 -6.20
C ASP A 57 4.21 -21.57 -4.78
N ILE A 58 3.77 -20.77 -3.80
CA ILE A 58 3.95 -21.03 -2.37
C ILE A 58 3.31 -22.37 -1.95
N LEU A 59 2.25 -22.79 -2.64
CA LEU A 59 1.56 -24.04 -2.33
C LEU A 59 2.28 -25.28 -2.88
N SER A 60 3.11 -25.12 -3.90
CA SER A 60 3.84 -26.21 -4.56
C SER A 60 5.31 -26.30 -4.12
N LEU A 61 5.88 -25.22 -3.58
CA LEU A 61 7.29 -25.18 -3.19
C LEU A 61 7.56 -26.09 -1.98
N PRO A 62 8.64 -26.89 -2.02
CA PRO A 62 9.05 -27.67 -0.86
C PRO A 62 9.60 -26.75 0.25
N PRO A 63 9.59 -27.17 1.53
CA PRO A 63 9.99 -26.35 2.66
C PRO A 63 11.38 -25.71 2.53
N GLU A 64 12.36 -26.46 2.02
CA GLU A 64 13.73 -25.98 1.79
C GLU A 64 13.79 -24.86 0.75
N ALA A 65 12.91 -24.88 -0.25
CA ALA A 65 12.82 -23.83 -1.26
C ALA A 65 12.11 -22.57 -0.72
N LEU A 66 11.11 -22.75 0.16
CA LEU A 66 10.48 -21.63 0.88
C LEU A 66 11.47 -20.94 1.82
N GLN A 67 12.27 -21.72 2.56
CA GLN A 67 13.32 -21.16 3.41
C GLN A 67 14.29 -20.33 2.58
N LEU A 68 14.76 -20.85 1.45
CA LEU A 68 15.67 -20.16 0.54
C LEU A 68 15.07 -18.86 -0.01
N LEU A 69 13.80 -18.87 -0.41
CA LEU A 69 13.08 -17.67 -0.87
C LEU A 69 13.11 -16.57 0.19
N PHE A 70 12.75 -16.88 1.43
CA PHE A 70 12.69 -15.89 2.49
C PHE A 70 14.07 -15.43 2.95
N SER A 71 15.02 -16.35 3.15
CA SER A 71 16.33 -16.00 3.73
C SER A 71 17.33 -15.42 2.73
N GLU A 72 17.33 -15.90 1.48
CA GLU A 72 18.35 -15.51 0.50
C GLU A 72 17.82 -14.61 -0.58
N VAL A 73 16.60 -14.83 -1.08
CA VAL A 73 16.07 -14.02 -2.19
C VAL A 73 15.55 -12.68 -1.70
N LEU A 74 14.71 -12.70 -0.66
CA LEU A 74 14.05 -11.52 -0.10
C LEU A 74 14.89 -10.78 0.94
N ASP A 75 15.62 -11.52 1.78
CA ASP A 75 16.46 -10.98 2.88
C ASP A 75 17.96 -10.98 2.57
N THR A 76 18.38 -10.91 1.30
CA THR A 76 19.82 -10.75 1.02
C THR A 76 20.33 -9.50 1.73
N VAL A 77 21.21 -9.74 2.70
CA VAL A 77 22.07 -8.73 3.30
C VAL A 77 23.43 -8.90 2.66
N ASP A 78 24.09 -7.81 2.31
CA ASP A 78 25.46 -7.88 1.78
C ASP A 78 26.41 -8.60 2.76
N SER A 79 27.61 -8.95 2.28
CA SER A 79 28.63 -9.68 3.06
C SER A 79 28.95 -9.01 4.41
N ASP A 80 28.75 -7.69 4.49
CA ASP A 80 29.06 -6.89 5.68
C ASP A 80 27.83 -6.70 6.58
N SER A 81 26.70 -7.33 6.22
CA SER A 81 25.41 -7.27 6.92
C SER A 81 24.83 -5.85 7.05
N THR A 82 25.26 -4.91 6.20
CA THR A 82 24.90 -3.48 6.31
C THR A 82 23.78 -3.06 5.37
N LYS A 83 23.66 -3.69 4.19
CA LYS A 83 22.68 -3.30 3.18
C LYS A 83 21.66 -4.41 2.95
N ARG A 84 20.41 -4.14 3.36
CA ARG A 84 19.25 -4.99 3.06
C ARG A 84 18.70 -4.66 1.67
N LYS A 85 18.27 -5.66 0.94
CA LYS A 85 17.57 -5.48 -0.35
C LYS A 85 16.26 -4.71 -0.18
N ILE A 86 16.04 -3.70 -1.02
CA ILE A 86 14.80 -2.92 -1.03
C ILE A 86 13.71 -3.72 -1.73
N LYS A 87 12.51 -3.78 -1.12
CA LYS A 87 11.32 -4.36 -1.75
C LYS A 87 10.42 -3.23 -2.25
N VAL A 88 10.39 -3.04 -3.56
CA VAL A 88 9.56 -2.02 -4.20
C VAL A 88 8.17 -2.61 -4.44
N VAL A 89 7.16 -1.98 -3.86
CA VAL A 89 5.77 -2.47 -3.84
C VAL A 89 4.81 -1.38 -4.30
N TRP A 90 3.58 -1.77 -4.62
CA TRP A 90 2.45 -0.86 -4.76
C TRP A 90 1.37 -1.26 -3.76
N ASP A 91 1.17 -0.47 -2.70
CA ASP A 91 0.25 -0.78 -1.60
C ASP A 91 0.61 -2.08 -0.85
N GLY A 92 1.79 -2.10 -0.21
CA GLY A 92 2.40 -3.29 0.38
C GLY A 92 1.76 -3.80 1.68
N ARG A 93 0.67 -3.17 2.14
CA ARG A 93 0.05 -3.46 3.44
C ARG A 93 -0.46 -4.90 3.54
N MET A 94 -1.12 -5.40 2.50
CA MET A 94 -1.70 -6.75 2.52
C MET A 94 -0.64 -7.82 2.29
N ASP A 95 0.38 -7.54 1.48
CA ASP A 95 1.56 -8.39 1.34
C ASP A 95 2.29 -8.54 2.67
N TYR A 96 2.57 -7.44 3.35
CA TYR A 96 3.18 -7.44 4.68
C TYR A 96 2.35 -8.26 5.65
N SER A 97 1.03 -8.02 5.72
CA SER A 97 0.15 -8.73 6.65
C SER A 97 0.13 -10.23 6.40
N GLU A 98 0.09 -10.66 5.14
CA GLU A 98 0.09 -12.09 4.81
C GLU A 98 1.42 -12.74 5.17
N LEU A 99 2.54 -12.14 4.76
CA LEU A 99 3.89 -12.66 4.99
C LEU A 99 4.24 -12.72 6.49
N PHE A 100 3.95 -11.63 7.23
CA PHE A 100 4.30 -11.53 8.63
C PHE A 100 3.52 -12.53 9.48
N PHE A 101 2.20 -12.54 9.36
CA PHE A 101 1.35 -13.38 10.21
C PHE A 101 1.19 -14.82 9.69
N GLY A 102 1.35 -15.05 8.38
CA GLY A 102 1.13 -16.35 7.75
C GLY A 102 2.40 -17.17 7.57
N HIS A 103 3.53 -16.48 7.37
CA HIS A 103 4.82 -17.11 7.08
C HIS A 103 5.94 -16.69 8.03
N ASN A 104 5.62 -15.93 9.08
CA ASN A 104 6.59 -15.41 10.06
C ASN A 104 7.75 -14.64 9.39
N TYR A 105 7.48 -13.99 8.25
CA TYR A 105 8.46 -13.22 7.49
C TYR A 105 8.16 -11.72 7.62
N SER A 106 9.08 -10.97 8.22
CA SER A 106 8.94 -9.52 8.34
C SER A 106 9.42 -8.85 7.06
N LEU A 107 8.49 -8.35 6.26
CA LEU A 107 8.80 -7.56 5.08
C LEU A 107 9.29 -6.17 5.51
N ASP A 108 10.58 -6.08 5.87
CA ASP A 108 11.26 -4.84 6.24
C ASP A 108 11.93 -4.20 5.01
N HIS A 109 12.27 -2.91 5.06
CA HIS A 109 12.98 -2.21 3.99
C HIS A 109 12.16 -2.12 2.68
N THR A 110 10.86 -1.82 2.82
CA THR A 110 9.96 -1.60 1.68
C THR A 110 10.02 -0.17 1.15
N LEU A 111 9.75 -0.02 -0.15
CA LEU A 111 9.50 1.24 -0.82
C LEU A 111 8.14 1.18 -1.53
N ASP A 112 7.13 1.82 -0.94
CA ASP A 112 5.78 1.84 -1.49
C ASP A 112 5.60 3.04 -2.43
N LEU A 113 5.39 2.75 -3.71
CA LEU A 113 5.24 3.74 -4.76
C LEU A 113 3.95 4.56 -4.65
N GLN A 114 2.94 4.05 -3.95
CA GLN A 114 1.70 4.78 -3.71
C GLN A 114 1.94 6.03 -2.85
N LEU A 115 2.91 5.96 -1.93
CA LEU A 115 3.34 7.11 -1.12
C LEU A 115 4.09 8.15 -1.96
N ILE A 116 4.90 7.71 -2.92
CA ILE A 116 5.58 8.60 -3.87
C ILE A 116 4.55 9.30 -4.75
N ASP A 117 3.55 8.58 -5.28
CA ASP A 117 2.46 9.16 -6.06
C ASP A 117 1.75 10.30 -5.31
N VAL A 118 1.37 10.06 -4.06
CA VAL A 118 0.70 11.06 -3.21
C VAL A 118 1.62 12.25 -2.93
N SER A 119 2.87 12.00 -2.54
CA SER A 119 3.81 13.07 -2.16
C SER A 119 4.17 14.03 -3.30
N THR A 120 3.98 13.60 -4.55
CA THR A 120 4.35 14.36 -5.75
C THR A 120 3.18 15.10 -6.38
N ARG A 121 1.94 14.93 -5.89
CA ARG A 121 0.76 15.57 -6.49
C ARG A 121 0.81 17.09 -6.43
N ALA A 122 1.28 17.66 -5.33
CA ALA A 122 1.46 19.12 -5.22
C ALA A 122 2.46 19.64 -6.26
N LEU A 123 3.55 18.90 -6.51
CA LEU A 123 4.54 19.23 -7.56
C LEU A 123 3.94 19.16 -8.97
N ARG A 124 2.90 18.35 -9.15
CA ARG A 124 2.11 18.22 -10.39
C ARG A 124 0.94 19.20 -10.47
N GLY A 125 0.83 20.15 -9.54
CA GLY A 125 -0.21 21.18 -9.54
C GLY A 125 -1.56 20.75 -8.94
N GLU A 126 -1.61 19.67 -8.16
CA GLU A 126 -2.81 19.35 -7.39
C GLU A 126 -3.09 20.42 -6.34
N SER A 127 -4.21 21.13 -6.50
CA SER A 127 -4.73 22.07 -5.50
C SER A 127 -5.53 21.34 -4.42
N ASP A 128 -5.79 22.03 -3.31
CA ASP A 128 -6.63 21.50 -2.23
C ASP A 128 -8.05 21.17 -2.71
N ASN A 129 -8.62 21.98 -3.61
CA ASN A 129 -9.90 21.68 -4.25
C ASN A 129 -9.84 20.38 -5.08
N SER A 130 -8.77 20.18 -5.85
CA SER A 130 -8.57 18.94 -6.62
C SER A 130 -8.41 17.72 -5.69
N ARG A 131 -7.66 17.86 -4.59
CA ARG A 131 -7.53 16.83 -3.54
C ARG A 131 -8.89 16.47 -2.93
N LEU A 132 -9.69 17.46 -2.53
CA LEU A 132 -11.03 17.24 -1.98
C LEU A 132 -11.99 16.62 -3.01
N ARG A 133 -11.87 16.96 -4.30
CA ARG A 133 -12.65 16.31 -5.37
C ARG A 133 -12.35 14.82 -5.49
N ARG A 134 -11.10 14.39 -5.29
CA ARG A 134 -10.76 12.94 -5.25
C ARG A 134 -11.48 12.22 -4.12
N ILE A 135 -11.61 12.88 -2.96
CA ILE A 135 -12.37 12.36 -1.82
C ILE A 135 -13.85 12.20 -2.19
N CYS A 136 -14.44 13.17 -2.90
CA CYS A 136 -15.84 13.12 -3.31
C CYS A 136 -16.15 12.00 -4.33
N ARG A 137 -15.21 11.69 -5.23
CA ARG A 137 -15.41 10.75 -6.36
C ARG A 137 -15.73 9.32 -5.97
N ARG A 138 -15.43 8.89 -4.74
CA ARG A 138 -15.70 7.51 -4.33
C ARG A 138 -17.08 7.38 -3.75
N ASP A 139 -17.47 8.17 -2.74
CA ASP A 139 -18.76 7.95 -2.07
C ASP A 139 -19.36 9.21 -1.39
N PHE A 140 -18.82 10.42 -1.62
CA PHE A 140 -19.19 11.59 -0.79
C PHE A 140 -19.69 12.79 -1.58
N PRO A 141 -20.92 13.27 -1.26
CA PRO A 141 -21.40 14.54 -1.78
C PRO A 141 -20.47 15.68 -1.37
N TRP A 142 -20.13 16.53 -2.34
CA TRP A 142 -19.31 17.73 -2.13
C TRP A 142 -19.73 18.56 -0.91
N PRO A 143 -21.04 18.83 -0.66
CA PRO A 143 -21.45 19.61 0.51
C PRO A 143 -21.10 18.99 1.87
N LYS A 144 -21.00 17.66 1.96
CA LYS A 144 -20.58 16.97 3.20
C LYS A 144 -19.06 17.10 3.39
N VAL A 145 -18.29 16.83 2.33
CA VAL A 145 -16.82 16.91 2.37
C VAL A 145 -16.33 18.30 2.78
N MET A 146 -16.94 19.36 2.24
CA MET A 146 -16.54 20.74 2.55
C MET A 146 -16.71 21.13 4.04
N LYS A 147 -17.58 20.44 4.78
CA LYS A 147 -17.80 20.69 6.22
C LYS A 147 -16.77 20.00 7.11
N LEU A 148 -16.00 19.06 6.59
CA LEU A 148 -15.07 18.23 7.36
C LEU A 148 -13.65 18.81 7.35
N GLN A 149 -12.92 18.64 8.46
CA GLN A 149 -11.52 19.03 8.60
C GLN A 149 -10.63 17.94 8.01
N LEU A 150 -10.40 17.97 6.69
CA LEU A 150 -9.70 16.90 5.95
C LEU A 150 -8.28 17.31 5.52
N GLU A 151 -7.72 18.34 6.14
CA GLU A 151 -6.35 18.78 5.92
C GLU A 151 -5.38 17.60 6.13
N GLY A 152 -4.46 17.39 5.17
CA GLY A 152 -3.51 16.27 5.24
C GLY A 152 -4.09 14.87 4.95
N VAL A 153 -5.38 14.75 4.60
CA VAL A 153 -5.98 13.47 4.15
C VAL A 153 -5.98 13.39 2.64
N TYR A 154 -5.44 12.29 2.10
CA TYR A 154 -5.33 12.04 0.67
C TYR A 154 -6.04 10.75 0.29
N VAL A 155 -6.51 10.67 -0.96
CA VAL A 155 -7.01 9.43 -1.55
C VAL A 155 -5.93 8.78 -2.36
N LEU A 156 -5.62 7.54 -2.03
CA LEU A 156 -4.68 6.71 -2.73
C LEU A 156 -5.25 6.29 -4.09
N ASN A 157 -4.39 6.32 -5.11
CA ASN A 157 -4.74 5.84 -6.44
C ASN A 157 -4.61 4.32 -6.50
N SER A 158 -5.41 3.68 -7.35
CA SER A 158 -5.07 2.34 -7.84
C SER A 158 -3.87 2.42 -8.79
N MET A 159 -3.16 1.31 -8.96
CA MET A 159 -2.05 1.22 -9.92
C MET A 159 -2.50 1.62 -11.34
N ASP A 160 -3.69 1.19 -11.78
CA ASP A 160 -4.30 1.60 -13.05
C ASP A 160 -4.40 3.12 -13.20
N SER A 161 -4.90 3.81 -12.16
CA SER A 161 -5.06 5.26 -12.17
C SER A 161 -3.71 5.98 -12.15
N ALA A 162 -2.75 5.47 -11.39
CA ALA A 162 -1.40 6.02 -11.35
C ALA A 162 -0.71 5.91 -12.71
N LEU A 163 -0.73 4.74 -13.36
CA LEU A 163 -0.15 4.54 -14.69
C LEU A 163 -0.70 5.57 -15.70
N ARG A 164 -2.02 5.81 -15.68
CA ARG A 164 -2.64 6.83 -16.54
C ARG A 164 -2.21 8.25 -16.18
N GLU A 165 -2.28 8.61 -14.89
CA GLU A 165 -1.91 9.96 -14.42
C GLU A 165 -0.45 10.31 -14.66
N HIS A 166 0.44 9.31 -14.72
CA HIS A 166 1.86 9.48 -15.01
C HIS A 166 2.24 9.23 -16.47
N CYS A 167 1.25 8.96 -17.33
CA CYS A 167 1.40 8.67 -18.76
C CYS A 167 2.35 7.50 -19.06
N VAL A 168 2.28 6.43 -18.25
CA VAL A 168 3.08 5.22 -18.43
C VAL A 168 2.41 4.31 -19.45
N VAL A 169 2.72 4.54 -20.72
CA VAL A 169 2.16 3.78 -21.86
C VAL A 169 2.85 2.43 -22.10
N SER A 170 4.05 2.23 -21.55
CA SER A 170 4.84 1.00 -21.74
C SER A 170 4.41 -0.16 -20.85
N ALA A 171 3.51 0.08 -19.90
CA ALA A 171 3.08 -0.95 -18.95
C ALA A 171 2.00 -1.84 -19.58
N PRO A 172 2.00 -3.16 -19.31
CA PRO A 172 0.97 -4.04 -19.83
C PRO A 172 -0.42 -3.61 -19.32
N PRO A 173 -1.48 -3.76 -20.14
CA PRO A 173 -2.83 -3.44 -19.74
C PRO A 173 -3.30 -4.43 -18.66
N LYS A 174 -4.21 -3.97 -17.80
CA LYS A 174 -4.83 -4.85 -16.81
C LYS A 174 -5.75 -5.88 -17.49
N SER A 175 -5.63 -7.14 -17.12
CA SER A 175 -6.52 -8.21 -17.63
C SER A 175 -7.97 -7.99 -17.19
N ASP A 176 -8.87 -7.81 -18.17
CA ASP A 176 -10.31 -7.66 -17.91
C ASP A 176 -10.94 -8.94 -17.35
N VAL A 177 -10.40 -10.11 -17.69
CA VAL A 177 -10.85 -11.40 -17.16
C VAL A 177 -10.61 -11.45 -15.65
N VAL A 178 -9.38 -11.20 -15.20
CA VAL A 178 -9.02 -11.25 -13.77
C VAL A 178 -9.70 -10.12 -13.00
N LYS A 179 -9.81 -8.92 -13.60
CA LYS A 179 -10.59 -7.82 -13.04
C LYS A 179 -12.05 -8.21 -12.79
N THR A 180 -12.66 -8.97 -13.70
CA THR A 180 -14.03 -9.48 -13.54
C THR A 180 -14.09 -10.54 -12.44
N MET A 181 -13.10 -11.43 -12.34
CA MET A 181 -13.00 -12.40 -11.26
C MET A 181 -12.94 -11.73 -9.87
N HIS A 182 -12.11 -10.70 -9.71
CA HIS A 182 -12.04 -9.94 -8.45
C HIS A 182 -13.34 -9.21 -8.11
N ARG A 183 -14.04 -8.66 -9.11
CA ARG A 183 -15.34 -7.99 -8.90
C ARG A 183 -16.41 -8.93 -8.34
N ASN A 184 -16.32 -10.22 -8.66
CA ASN A 184 -17.23 -11.23 -8.15
C ASN A 184 -16.93 -11.64 -6.70
N GLY A 185 -15.95 -10.98 -6.04
CA GLY A 185 -15.63 -11.15 -4.62
C GLY A 185 -14.98 -12.48 -4.24
N ASN A 186 -14.83 -13.40 -5.20
CA ASN A 186 -14.27 -14.73 -4.95
C ASN A 186 -12.79 -14.74 -5.34
N SER A 187 -11.90 -14.80 -4.36
CA SER A 187 -10.43 -14.91 -4.57
C SER A 187 -9.91 -16.35 -4.48
N ASN A 188 -10.80 -17.35 -4.30
CA ASN A 188 -10.41 -18.77 -4.20
C ASN A 188 -9.77 -19.32 -5.48
N PHE A 189 -9.93 -18.64 -6.63
CA PHE A 189 -9.30 -19.07 -7.87
C PHE A 189 -7.77 -19.07 -7.77
N TRP A 190 -7.18 -18.24 -6.90
CA TRP A 190 -5.75 -18.25 -6.62
C TRP A 190 -5.28 -19.54 -5.95
N MET A 191 -6.16 -20.28 -5.28
CA MET A 191 -5.79 -21.50 -4.54
C MET A 191 -5.86 -22.77 -5.41
N LYS A 192 -6.39 -22.68 -6.63
CA LYS A 192 -6.54 -23.84 -7.52
C LYS A 192 -5.21 -24.18 -8.19
N ARG A 193 -4.94 -25.48 -8.38
CA ARG A 193 -3.78 -25.98 -9.14
C ARG A 193 -4.22 -26.98 -10.22
N PRO A 194 -3.58 -26.97 -11.41
CA PRO A 194 -2.59 -25.97 -11.86
C PRO A 194 -3.23 -24.58 -12.01
N LEU A 195 -2.45 -23.52 -11.78
CA LEU A 195 -2.91 -22.16 -12.03
C LEU A 195 -3.08 -21.93 -13.53
N SER A 196 -4.13 -21.21 -13.91
CA SER A 196 -4.33 -20.89 -15.32
C SER A 196 -3.23 -19.95 -15.84
N PRO A 197 -2.83 -20.06 -17.12
CA PRO A 197 -1.89 -19.12 -17.72
C PRO A 197 -2.34 -17.66 -17.64
N VAL A 198 -3.65 -17.39 -17.59
CA VAL A 198 -4.20 -16.04 -17.45
C VAL A 198 -3.82 -15.44 -16.08
N LEU A 199 -3.90 -16.22 -15.01
CA LEU A 199 -3.53 -15.78 -13.66
C LEU A 199 -2.03 -15.58 -13.51
N LEU A 200 -1.22 -16.48 -14.07
CA LEU A 200 0.24 -16.35 -14.05
C LEU A 200 0.72 -15.12 -14.86
N ASN A 201 0.12 -14.88 -16.03
CA ASN A 201 0.43 -13.67 -16.80
C ASN A 201 0.00 -12.40 -16.05
N TYR A 202 -1.17 -12.42 -15.41
CA TYR A 202 -1.65 -11.30 -14.60
C TYR A 202 -0.65 -10.95 -13.49
N ALA A 203 -0.24 -11.94 -12.69
CA ALA A 203 0.71 -11.74 -11.60
C ALA A 203 2.07 -11.24 -12.13
N ALA A 204 2.53 -11.76 -13.28
CA ALA A 204 3.75 -11.25 -13.91
C ALA A 204 3.61 -9.81 -14.44
N ASP A 205 2.43 -9.45 -14.93
CA ASP A 205 2.15 -8.12 -15.46
C ASP A 205 2.06 -7.09 -14.34
N ASP A 206 1.49 -7.41 -13.18
CA ASP A 206 1.47 -6.48 -12.05
C ASP A 206 2.90 -6.11 -11.59
N ILE A 207 3.83 -7.08 -11.57
CA ILE A 207 5.27 -6.79 -11.38
C ILE A 207 5.82 -5.82 -12.44
N ARG A 208 5.54 -6.04 -13.72
CA ARG A 208 6.00 -5.15 -14.81
C ARG A 208 5.43 -3.74 -14.67
N ARG A 209 4.21 -3.62 -14.15
CA ARG A 209 3.51 -2.34 -13.98
C ARG A 209 4.09 -1.56 -12.82
N ILE A 210 4.40 -2.21 -11.70
CA ILE A 210 5.13 -1.61 -10.58
C ILE A 210 6.52 -1.16 -11.04
N ALA A 211 7.27 -2.00 -11.78
CA ALA A 211 8.57 -1.66 -12.35
C ALA A 211 8.50 -0.42 -13.27
N ALA A 212 7.47 -0.34 -14.12
CA ALA A 212 7.28 0.79 -15.02
C ALA A 212 6.97 2.10 -14.27
N LEU A 213 6.19 2.05 -13.20
CA LEU A 213 5.97 3.21 -12.31
C LEU A 213 7.23 3.63 -11.59
N TYR A 214 8.00 2.67 -11.07
CA TYR A 214 9.28 2.94 -10.40
C TYR A 214 10.23 3.71 -11.33
N ARG A 215 10.47 3.18 -12.54
CA ARG A 215 11.30 3.85 -13.56
C ARG A 215 10.76 5.21 -13.95
N ARG A 216 9.44 5.36 -14.06
CA ARG A 216 8.81 6.66 -14.33
C ARG A 216 9.10 7.67 -13.23
N PHE A 217 9.02 7.26 -11.96
CA PHE A 217 9.27 8.16 -10.82
C PHE A 217 10.74 8.55 -10.72
N LEU A 218 11.66 7.64 -11.03
CA LEU A 218 13.08 7.98 -11.18
C LEU A 218 13.29 9.00 -12.31
N GLY A 219 12.75 8.74 -13.51
CA GLY A 219 12.91 9.60 -14.67
C GLY A 219 12.30 11.00 -14.51
N LEU A 220 11.28 11.14 -13.66
CA LEU A 220 10.68 12.44 -13.30
C LEU A 220 11.39 13.13 -12.10
N GLY A 221 12.40 12.50 -11.50
CA GLY A 221 13.11 13.01 -10.32
C GLY A 221 12.27 12.99 -9.03
N TYR A 222 11.16 12.25 -9.01
CA TYR A 222 10.30 12.10 -7.84
C TYR A 222 10.94 11.24 -6.76
N LEU A 223 11.78 10.32 -7.18
CA LEU A 223 12.62 9.50 -6.32
C LEU A 223 14.08 9.75 -6.68
N ASN A 224 14.90 10.04 -5.67
CA ASN A 224 16.33 10.24 -5.78
C ASN A 224 16.99 9.89 -4.44
N GLN A 225 18.33 9.85 -4.41
CA GLN A 225 19.08 9.40 -3.24
C GLN A 225 18.79 10.22 -1.98
N SER A 226 18.56 11.53 -2.08
CA SER A 226 18.32 12.38 -0.91
C SER A 226 16.93 12.16 -0.29
N ARG A 227 15.97 11.60 -1.04
CA ARG A 227 14.61 11.32 -0.57
C ARG A 227 14.36 9.85 -0.27
N LEU A 228 15.25 8.95 -0.71
CA LEU A 228 15.05 7.51 -0.61
C LEU A 228 14.88 7.04 0.84
N SER A 229 15.75 7.46 1.76
CA SER A 229 15.66 7.08 3.18
C SER A 229 14.33 7.48 3.81
N THR A 230 13.87 8.71 3.55
CA THR A 230 12.57 9.20 4.02
C THR A 230 11.41 8.37 3.48
N PHE A 231 11.44 7.99 2.19
CA PHE A 231 10.40 7.14 1.63
C PHE A 231 10.45 5.72 2.17
N LEU A 232 11.63 5.14 2.36
CA LEU A 232 11.77 3.82 2.99
C LEU A 232 11.18 3.83 4.40
N GLU A 233 11.52 4.81 5.24
CA GLU A 233 10.95 4.91 6.59
C GLU A 233 9.43 5.04 6.58
N ARG A 234 8.89 5.89 5.70
CA ARG A 234 7.43 6.11 5.58
C ARG A 234 6.71 4.87 5.06
N SER A 235 7.29 4.19 4.08
CA SER A 235 6.74 2.95 3.51
C SER A 235 6.72 1.85 4.55
N ASN A 236 7.82 1.64 5.28
CA ASN A 236 7.85 0.66 6.36
C ASN A 236 6.78 0.94 7.42
N ARG A 237 6.59 2.19 7.87
CA ARG A 237 5.50 2.53 8.81
C ARG A 237 4.12 2.26 8.23
N TYR A 238 3.94 2.55 6.94
CA TYR A 238 2.67 2.35 6.24
C TYR A 238 2.32 0.87 6.08
N ASP A 239 3.25 0.07 5.57
CA ASP A 239 3.05 -1.35 5.27
C ASP A 239 2.91 -2.17 6.57
N THR A 240 3.69 -1.83 7.60
CA THR A 240 3.71 -2.55 8.88
C THR A 240 2.62 -2.10 9.86
N ASP A 241 1.70 -1.20 9.47
CA ASP A 241 0.64 -0.65 10.34
C ASP A 241 -0.20 -1.75 11.00
N CYS A 242 -0.37 -2.92 10.38
CA CYS A 242 -1.10 -4.05 10.97
C CYS A 242 -0.32 -4.83 12.05
N ARG A 243 1.01 -4.66 12.15
CA ARG A 243 1.89 -5.48 13.01
C ARG A 243 1.43 -5.53 14.47
N LEU A 244 1.04 -4.40 15.05
CA LEU A 244 0.58 -4.31 16.44
C LEU A 244 -0.91 -4.65 16.63
N ARG A 245 -1.69 -4.65 15.54
CA ARG A 245 -3.16 -4.76 15.58
C ARG A 245 -3.67 -6.14 15.16
N GLY A 246 -2.81 -6.95 14.55
CA GLY A 246 -3.18 -8.22 13.95
C GLY A 246 -3.73 -8.06 12.53
N ARG A 247 -4.08 -9.20 11.92
CA ARG A 247 -4.72 -9.24 10.60
C ARG A 247 -6.11 -8.57 10.63
N PRO A 248 -6.42 -7.68 9.67
CA PRO A 248 -7.76 -7.12 9.52
C PRO A 248 -8.81 -8.20 9.17
N ASP A 249 -10.05 -7.92 9.53
CA ASP A 249 -11.21 -8.63 8.98
C ASP A 249 -11.56 -8.05 7.60
N GLN A 250 -12.07 -8.85 6.68
CA GLN A 250 -12.48 -8.38 5.35
C GLN A 250 -13.53 -7.24 5.42
N GLN A 251 -14.29 -7.18 6.51
CA GLN A 251 -15.30 -6.14 6.75
C GLN A 251 -14.72 -4.88 7.42
N ASP A 252 -13.42 -4.88 7.78
CA ASP A 252 -12.74 -3.74 8.38
C ASP A 252 -12.49 -2.63 7.35
N LYS A 253 -13.53 -1.82 7.13
CA LYS A 253 -13.48 -0.67 6.22
C LYS A 253 -12.39 0.33 6.60
N PHE A 254 -11.89 0.35 7.84
CA PHE A 254 -10.82 1.27 8.25
C PHE A 254 -9.44 0.85 7.75
N GLN A 255 -9.23 -0.42 7.41
CA GLN A 255 -7.97 -0.90 6.84
C GLN A 255 -8.00 -1.02 5.31
N PHE A 256 -9.16 -1.35 4.73
CA PHE A 256 -9.32 -1.51 3.28
C PHE A 256 -9.64 -0.23 2.51
N ASN A 257 -9.79 0.91 3.20
CA ASN A 257 -10.07 2.18 2.50
C ASN A 257 -8.81 2.81 1.88
N PRO A 258 -8.99 3.63 0.84
CA PRO A 258 -7.90 4.32 0.18
C PRO A 258 -7.52 5.65 0.85
N TYR A 259 -7.98 5.94 2.07
CA TYR A 259 -7.70 7.23 2.72
C TYR A 259 -6.40 7.16 3.51
N LEU A 260 -5.45 8.01 3.12
CA LEU A 260 -4.15 8.16 3.74
C LEU A 260 -4.08 9.49 4.50
N PRO A 261 -4.09 9.48 5.84
CA PRO A 261 -3.68 10.63 6.63
C PRO A 261 -2.16 10.76 6.56
N LEU A 262 -1.60 11.85 6.02
CA LEU A 262 -0.14 11.98 5.95
C LEU A 262 0.54 11.95 7.33
N GLY A 263 -0.19 12.38 8.38
CA GLY A 263 0.27 12.29 9.76
C GLY A 263 0.63 10.87 10.22
N SER A 264 0.03 9.81 9.63
CA SER A 264 0.42 8.43 10.00
C SER A 264 1.79 8.03 9.43
N LEU A 265 2.33 8.83 8.52
CA LEU A 265 3.66 8.63 7.95
C LEU A 265 4.72 9.48 8.66
N GLU A 266 4.32 10.36 9.57
CA GLU A 266 5.26 11.16 10.34
C GLU A 266 5.94 10.30 11.41
N GLY A 267 7.09 10.77 11.91
CA GLY A 267 7.85 10.04 12.94
C GLY A 267 7.04 9.89 14.23
N PRO A 268 7.50 9.06 15.17
CA PRO A 268 6.86 8.94 16.48
C PRO A 268 6.77 10.33 17.13
N VAL A 269 5.53 10.77 17.32
CA VAL A 269 5.19 11.99 18.04
C VAL A 269 5.25 11.67 19.54
N SER A 270 5.67 12.62 20.39
CA SER A 270 5.76 12.35 21.83
C SER A 270 4.40 11.88 22.37
N ALA A 271 4.40 11.00 23.39
CA ALA A 271 3.17 10.50 24.00
C ALA A 271 2.26 11.63 24.49
N GLU A 272 2.85 12.77 24.87
CA GLU A 272 2.17 13.98 25.33
C GLU A 272 1.48 14.77 24.21
N SER A 273 1.90 14.59 22.95
CA SER A 273 1.40 15.33 21.79
C SER A 273 0.72 14.45 20.74
N SER A 274 0.52 13.18 21.05
CA SER A 274 -0.18 12.20 20.21
C SER A 274 -1.37 11.58 20.91
N SER A 275 -2.33 11.11 20.12
CA SER A 275 -3.44 10.31 20.60
C SER A 275 -3.67 9.14 19.67
N GLN A 276 -4.09 8.01 20.23
CA GLN A 276 -4.48 6.85 19.46
C GLN A 276 -5.94 6.97 19.05
N CYS A 277 -6.21 6.81 17.75
CA CYS A 277 -7.58 6.72 17.28
C CYS A 277 -8.24 5.44 17.79
N THR A 278 -9.37 5.56 18.49
CA THR A 278 -10.11 4.41 19.05
C THR A 278 -10.73 3.43 18.03
N LYS A 279 -10.60 3.66 16.72
CA LYS A 279 -11.12 2.75 15.68
C LYS A 279 -10.08 2.25 14.71
N CYS A 280 -9.31 3.14 14.07
CA CYS A 280 -8.21 2.68 13.22
C CYS A 280 -6.96 2.33 14.04
N PHE A 281 -6.93 2.64 15.34
CA PHE A 281 -5.85 2.36 16.28
C PHE A 281 -4.50 2.98 15.90
N ARG A 282 -4.49 3.91 14.93
CA ARG A 282 -3.31 4.70 14.56
C ARG A 282 -3.06 5.76 15.62
N SER A 283 -1.81 5.84 16.07
CA SER A 283 -1.30 6.96 16.86
C SER A 283 -0.97 8.12 15.92
N LEU A 284 -1.58 9.27 16.14
CA LEU A 284 -1.39 10.47 15.33
C LEU A 284 -1.16 11.67 16.24
N ALA A 285 -0.48 12.70 15.73
CA ALA A 285 -0.42 13.99 16.42
C ALA A 285 -1.85 14.51 16.70
N MET A 286 -2.02 15.22 17.82
CA MET A 286 -3.31 15.82 18.21
C MET A 286 -3.89 16.74 17.14
N SER A 287 -3.07 17.35 16.29
CA SER A 287 -3.48 18.18 15.13
C SER A 287 -4.25 17.40 14.05
N HIS A 288 -4.17 16.07 14.03
CA HIS A 288 -4.94 15.21 13.13
C HIS A 288 -6.28 14.73 13.73
N PHE A 289 -6.64 15.25 14.90
CA PHE A 289 -7.94 15.05 15.50
C PHE A 289 -8.79 16.31 15.31
N PRO A 290 -10.04 16.16 14.88
CA PRO A 290 -10.89 17.30 14.62
C PRO A 290 -11.20 18.06 15.91
N TYR A 291 -11.22 19.39 15.82
CA TYR A 291 -11.58 20.25 16.95
C TYR A 291 -13.10 20.27 17.17
N TYR A 292 -13.57 20.38 18.42
CA TYR A 292 -14.95 20.79 18.67
C TYR A 292 -15.10 22.27 18.26
N ALA A 293 -15.47 22.54 17.02
CA ALA A 293 -15.97 23.85 16.65
C ALA A 293 -17.41 23.71 16.17
N THR A 294 -18.31 24.50 16.79
CA THR A 294 -19.73 24.56 16.46
C THR A 294 -20.02 25.21 15.09
N ARG A 295 -19.00 25.66 14.35
CA ARG A 295 -19.04 26.04 12.92
C ARG A 295 -17.62 26.17 12.39
N LYS A 296 -17.38 25.74 11.14
CA LYS A 296 -16.16 26.09 10.40
C LYS A 296 -16.17 27.61 10.14
N GLU A 297 -15.27 28.35 10.78
CA GLU A 297 -14.82 29.64 10.23
C GLU A 297 -13.72 29.36 9.22
N VAL A 298 -13.94 29.76 7.97
CA VAL A 298 -13.01 29.56 6.85
C VAL A 298 -12.54 30.94 6.42
N HIS A 299 -11.22 31.17 6.43
CA HIS A 299 -10.60 32.34 5.80
C HIS A 299 -9.58 31.83 4.79
N ASP A 300 -9.71 32.27 3.53
CA ASP A 300 -8.83 31.87 2.41
C ASP A 300 -8.64 30.36 2.26
N GLY A 301 -9.69 29.58 2.51
CA GLY A 301 -9.70 28.13 2.35
C GLY A 301 -8.95 27.35 3.44
N ARG A 302 -8.43 28.01 4.48
CA ARG A 302 -7.80 27.37 5.64
C ARG A 302 -8.73 27.46 6.87
N TYR A 303 -8.80 26.38 7.63
CA TYR A 303 -9.47 26.38 8.93
C TYR A 303 -8.62 27.15 9.94
N ILE A 304 -9.17 28.20 10.54
CA ILE A 304 -8.46 29.06 11.50
C ILE A 304 -8.80 28.78 12.98
N GLY A 305 -9.67 27.81 13.26
CA GLY A 305 -10.09 27.51 14.62
C GLY A 305 -10.98 28.59 15.24
N ALA A 306 -11.87 28.21 16.15
CA ALA A 306 -12.51 29.17 17.03
C ALA A 306 -11.55 29.49 18.19
N LYS A 307 -11.51 30.74 18.65
CA LYS A 307 -10.61 31.23 19.73
C LYS A 307 -10.65 30.44 21.05
N ASN A 308 -11.57 29.48 21.24
CA ASN A 308 -11.76 28.68 22.45
C ASN A 308 -12.04 27.18 22.18
N SER A 309 -11.47 26.56 21.14
CA SER A 309 -11.73 25.14 20.84
C SER A 309 -10.84 24.18 21.65
N ARG A 310 -11.47 23.21 22.34
CA ARG A 310 -10.78 22.02 22.88
C ARG A 310 -10.74 20.90 21.83
N PRO A 311 -9.73 20.01 21.83
CA PRO A 311 -9.71 18.85 20.93
C PRO A 311 -10.98 17.98 21.11
N GLY A 312 -11.57 17.57 19.99
CA GLY A 312 -12.63 16.55 19.89
C GLY A 312 -12.25 15.23 20.57
N TYR A 313 -13.23 14.36 20.89
CA TYR A 313 -13.01 12.97 21.37
C TYR A 313 -11.87 12.21 20.64
N SER A 314 -11.41 11.10 21.24
CA SER A 314 -10.36 10.12 20.88
C SER A 314 -10.42 9.45 19.48
N VAL A 315 -10.77 10.23 18.46
CA VAL A 315 -11.29 9.81 17.16
C VAL A 315 -10.64 10.68 16.08
N CYS A 316 -9.73 10.11 15.28
CA CYS A 316 -8.99 10.91 14.30
C CYS A 316 -9.89 11.40 13.16
N THR A 317 -9.40 12.38 12.39
CA THR A 317 -10.09 12.97 11.23
C THR A 317 -10.66 11.93 10.27
N ILE A 318 -9.93 10.84 10.02
CA ILE A 318 -10.39 9.74 9.16
C ILE A 318 -11.67 9.13 9.69
N ARG A 319 -11.83 9.01 11.01
CA ARG A 319 -13.05 8.45 11.61
C ARG A 319 -14.18 9.48 11.66
N ASN A 320 -13.99 10.77 11.93
CA ASN A 320 -15.14 11.70 11.81
C ASN A 320 -15.68 11.70 10.38
N PHE A 321 -14.79 11.61 9.40
CA PHE A 321 -15.14 11.29 8.03
C PHE A 321 -15.85 9.93 7.97
N MET A 322 -15.19 8.80 8.22
CA MET A 322 -15.76 7.44 8.02
C MET A 322 -16.98 7.09 8.90
N TYR A 323 -17.14 7.72 10.06
CA TYR A 323 -18.28 7.53 10.97
C TYR A 323 -19.50 8.26 10.43
N HIS A 324 -19.40 9.55 10.04
CA HIS A 324 -20.47 10.23 9.30
C HIS A 324 -20.81 9.53 7.96
N ILE A 325 -19.87 8.77 7.41
CA ILE A 325 -20.03 8.00 6.18
C ILE A 325 -20.81 6.71 6.41
N PHE A 326 -20.48 5.92 7.43
CA PHE A 326 -21.13 4.62 7.65
C PHE A 326 -22.35 4.67 8.57
N SER A 327 -22.53 5.73 9.37
CA SER A 327 -23.76 5.93 10.17
C SER A 327 -24.92 6.50 9.35
N ASP A 328 -24.65 7.27 8.29
CA ASP A 328 -25.68 7.82 7.39
C ASP A 328 -26.08 6.83 6.27
N MET A 329 -25.36 5.72 6.11
CA MET A 329 -25.63 4.68 5.10
C MET A 329 -26.53 3.55 5.60
N SER A 330 -27.03 3.62 6.84
CA SER A 330 -28.14 2.78 7.29
C SER A 330 -29.47 3.48 6.99
N PHE A 331 -29.83 3.59 5.71
CA PHE A 331 -31.20 3.71 5.17
C PHE A 331 -31.08 3.84 3.64
N GLN A 332 -30.99 2.70 2.96
CA GLN A 332 -31.76 2.36 1.75
C GLN A 332 -31.53 0.89 1.40
#